data_AF-L5JMZ2-F1
#
_entry.id   AF-L5JMZ2-F1
#
_cell.length_a   1.000
_cell.length_b   1.000
_cell.length_c   1.000
_cell.angle_alpha   90.00
_cell.angle_beta   90.00
_cell.angle_gamma   90.00
#
_symmetry.space_group_name_H-M   'P 1'
#
loop_
_entity.id
_entity.type
_entity.pdbx_description
1 polymer ?
#
loop_
_entity_poly.entity_id
_entity_poly.type
_entity_poly.pdbx_seq_one_letter_code
_entity_poly.pdbx_strand_id
1 'polypeptide(L)'
;MALSLEEFIHTLDLRTLPRVLEIQSGIYFEGLFKIVADKTPYLTMEEITRTTHIGSSRLGHPCFYHQKDIKVENLIVKQGEQIMLNSVEEIDGEILVNCGVVRNHQNHSFTLPLSQEGEFYECEDEHIYTLKEIVEWKIPKNRTRTVKLTDFSNKWDLKNPFPKGFYGALILKPVYEIQGVMKFRKDIVRILPSLDVEVKDITDSYDANWFLQLLSIQDLSEMTDKEFPIVAEVIEAPQGNQLPRSILQPGKTIVIHKKYQASRILASEIRSNFPKRHFLIPTSYKGKFKRRPREFPTAYDLEIAKSEKEHLHVVATKAFHSPHDELSSVSVGDQFLVHHSQTTEILCEGIKKVVNVLACKKILKKSYEAALLPLYMEGGFVEVIHDKKQYQISELCAQFHLPFNVKVSVRDLSIAEDILAATPGLQLEEAITDSYLLISDFANPKECWEIPVGRFNMTVQSVSNLSQDTPSFLVRTLIEEITEEQYYMMRRYESSFLHPPPRPPKHPSVEETKLTLLKLAGKRTVGLPKSPKVRL
;
A
#
# COMPACT_ATOMS: atom_id res chain seq x y z
N MET A 1 -15.24 -43.22 4.09
CA MET A 1 -15.05 -43.12 2.63
C MET A 1 -13.74 -42.40 2.43
N ALA A 2 -12.86 -42.90 1.55
CA ALA A 2 -11.66 -42.16 1.16
C ALA A 2 -12.08 -40.96 0.30
N LEU A 3 -11.55 -39.79 0.60
CA LEU A 3 -11.68 -38.60 -0.23
C LEU A 3 -10.28 -38.01 -0.44
N SER A 4 -10.10 -37.24 -1.51
CA SER A 4 -8.82 -36.56 -1.72
C SER A 4 -8.59 -35.51 -0.64
N LEU A 5 -7.32 -35.24 -0.33
CA LEU A 5 -6.99 -34.22 0.66
C LEU A 5 -7.49 -32.82 0.25
N GLU A 6 -7.48 -32.52 -1.04
CA GLU A 6 -8.07 -31.30 -1.61
C GLU A 6 -9.58 -31.19 -1.30
N GLU A 7 -10.36 -32.26 -1.55
CA GLU A 7 -11.78 -32.28 -1.21
C GLU A 7 -12.01 -32.13 0.29
N PHE A 8 -11.17 -32.73 1.13
CA PHE A 8 -11.28 -32.59 2.58
C PHE A 8 -11.09 -31.14 3.01
N ILE A 9 -10.01 -30.50 2.57
CA ILE A 9 -9.69 -29.10 2.89
C ILE A 9 -10.84 -28.18 2.47
N HIS A 10 -11.49 -28.45 1.33
CA HIS A 10 -12.64 -27.69 0.86
C HIS A 10 -13.88 -27.78 1.76
N THR A 11 -14.02 -28.84 2.56
CA THR A 11 -15.13 -28.98 3.52
C THR A 11 -14.91 -28.23 4.84
N LEU A 12 -13.68 -27.81 5.13
CA LEU A 12 -13.35 -27.20 6.42
C LEU A 12 -13.84 -25.74 6.52
N ASP A 13 -14.43 -25.39 7.66
CA ASP A 13 -14.69 -23.99 8.00
C ASP A 13 -13.39 -23.36 8.54
N LEU A 14 -12.87 -22.36 7.83
CA LEU A 14 -11.63 -21.68 8.21
C LEU A 14 -11.82 -20.79 9.45
N ARG A 15 -13.07 -20.51 9.83
CA ARG A 15 -13.39 -19.79 11.08
C ARG A 15 -13.22 -20.66 12.31
N THR A 16 -13.33 -21.99 12.15
CA THR A 16 -13.30 -22.94 13.26
C THR A 16 -11.98 -23.71 13.36
N LEU A 17 -11.18 -23.72 12.29
CA LEU A 17 -9.83 -24.25 12.35
C LEU A 17 -8.93 -23.29 13.16
N PRO A 18 -8.02 -23.82 14.01
CA PRO A 18 -6.92 -23.01 14.51
C PRO A 18 -6.24 -22.41 13.28
N ARG A 19 -6.09 -21.08 13.27
CA ARG A 19 -5.60 -20.30 12.12
C ARG A 19 -4.14 -20.66 11.82
N VAL A 20 -3.95 -21.79 11.17
CA VAL A 20 -2.65 -22.25 10.65
C VAL A 20 -2.81 -22.50 9.16
N LEU A 21 -3.39 -21.51 8.46
CA LEU A 21 -3.08 -21.32 7.05
C LEU A 21 -1.83 -20.43 7.01
N GLU A 22 -0.67 -21.06 7.19
CA GLU A 22 0.58 -20.41 6.83
C GLU A 22 0.69 -20.46 5.30
N ILE A 23 0.50 -19.32 4.64
CA ILE A 23 0.79 -19.20 3.21
C ILE A 23 2.32 -19.27 3.08
N GLN A 24 2.85 -20.46 2.84
CA GLN A 24 4.27 -20.59 2.56
C GLN A 24 4.60 -20.14 1.14
N SER A 25 5.58 -19.23 1.11
CA SER A 25 6.29 -18.70 -0.04
C SER A 25 6.78 -19.82 -0.98
N GLY A 26 6.02 -20.11 -2.03
CA GLY A 26 6.56 -20.55 -3.30
C GLY A 26 6.70 -19.33 -4.20
N ILE A 27 7.86 -19.19 -4.88
CA ILE A 27 8.25 -18.11 -5.83
C ILE A 27 7.17 -17.03 -5.96
N TYR A 28 7.28 -15.99 -5.13
CA TYR A 28 6.38 -14.84 -5.26
C TYR A 28 6.50 -14.29 -6.67
N PHE A 29 5.37 -14.29 -7.35
CA PHE A 29 5.17 -13.25 -8.34
C PHE A 29 5.09 -11.93 -7.56
N GLU A 30 6.24 -11.28 -7.37
CA GLU A 30 6.33 -9.92 -6.85
C GLU A 30 5.61 -9.00 -7.84
N GLY A 31 4.50 -8.43 -7.40
CA GLY A 31 3.71 -7.54 -8.23
C GLY A 31 2.48 -7.00 -7.52
N LEU A 32 1.99 -5.92 -8.10
CA LEU A 32 0.73 -5.29 -7.76
C LEU A 32 -0.31 -5.63 -8.83
N PHE A 33 -1.54 -5.90 -8.39
CA PHE A 33 -2.57 -6.49 -9.21
C PHE A 33 -3.91 -5.78 -9.05
N LYS A 34 -4.63 -5.59 -10.15
CA LYS A 34 -6.06 -5.27 -10.14
C LYS A 34 -6.87 -6.55 -10.25
N ILE A 35 -7.92 -6.66 -9.45
CA ILE A 35 -8.84 -7.78 -9.51
C ILE A 35 -9.80 -7.58 -10.69
N VAL A 36 -10.12 -8.67 -11.38
CA VAL A 36 -11.26 -8.69 -12.31
C VAL A 36 -12.43 -9.32 -11.56
N ALA A 37 -13.55 -8.60 -11.50
CA ALA A 37 -14.77 -9.08 -10.86
C ALA A 37 -15.17 -10.45 -11.41
N ASP A 38 -15.53 -11.37 -10.52
CA ASP A 38 -16.03 -12.67 -10.92
C ASP A 38 -17.39 -12.50 -11.62
N LYS A 39 -17.52 -13.10 -12.80
CA LYS A 39 -18.75 -13.05 -13.59
C LYS A 39 -19.75 -14.13 -13.17
N THR A 40 -19.30 -15.13 -12.40
CA THR A 40 -20.16 -16.18 -11.88
C THR A 40 -20.88 -15.68 -10.63
N PRO A 41 -22.23 -15.64 -10.62
CA PRO A 41 -22.97 -15.17 -9.46
C PRO A 41 -22.79 -16.12 -8.27
N TYR A 42 -23.00 -15.58 -7.08
CA TYR A 42 -23.32 -16.34 -5.87
C TYR A 42 -24.82 -16.47 -5.78
N LEU A 43 -25.32 -17.66 -5.41
CA LEU A 43 -26.76 -17.96 -5.42
C LEU A 43 -27.43 -17.69 -4.07
N THR A 44 -26.65 -17.63 -2.98
CA THR A 44 -27.15 -17.37 -1.62
C THR A 44 -26.18 -16.52 -0.82
N MET A 45 -26.67 -15.84 0.23
CA MET A 45 -25.79 -15.18 1.21
C MET A 45 -24.92 -16.18 1.96
N GLU A 46 -25.39 -17.40 2.20
CA GLU A 46 -24.58 -18.46 2.77
C GLU A 46 -23.34 -18.77 1.91
N GLU A 47 -23.49 -18.84 0.58
CA GLU A 47 -22.36 -19.07 -0.31
C GLU A 47 -21.32 -17.94 -0.20
N ILE A 48 -21.78 -16.68 -0.17
CA ILE A 48 -20.89 -15.52 -0.02
C ILE A 48 -20.16 -15.57 1.32
N THR A 49 -20.87 -15.74 2.42
CA THR A 49 -20.26 -15.73 3.77
C THR A 49 -19.30 -16.90 4.00
N ARG A 50 -19.48 -18.03 3.30
CA ARG A 50 -18.57 -19.18 3.35
C ARG A 50 -17.31 -19.02 2.50
N THR A 51 -17.40 -18.28 1.40
CA THR A 51 -16.34 -18.18 0.37
C THR A 51 -15.60 -16.86 0.39
N THR A 52 -16.23 -15.80 0.90
CA THR A 52 -15.71 -14.43 0.96
C THR A 52 -15.55 -14.02 2.41
N HIS A 53 -14.40 -13.44 2.75
CA HIS A 53 -14.18 -12.96 4.11
C HIS A 53 -14.82 -11.57 4.30
N ILE A 54 -15.76 -11.48 5.24
CA ILE A 54 -16.44 -10.24 5.65
C ILE A 54 -15.82 -9.84 6.99
N GLY A 55 -14.78 -9.01 6.93
CA GLY A 55 -13.93 -8.67 8.08
C GLY A 55 -13.98 -7.20 8.46
N SER A 56 -13.32 -6.87 9.57
CA SER A 56 -13.23 -5.48 10.07
C SER A 56 -12.69 -4.50 9.02
N SER A 57 -13.04 -3.22 9.17
CA SER A 57 -12.82 -2.09 8.23
C SER A 57 -11.42 -1.97 7.58
N ARG A 58 -10.39 -2.64 8.10
CA ARG A 58 -9.01 -2.61 7.61
C ARG A 58 -8.85 -3.13 6.17
N LEU A 59 -9.58 -4.16 5.77
CA LEU A 59 -9.41 -4.81 4.45
C LEU A 59 -10.44 -4.34 3.41
N GLY A 60 -11.33 -3.42 3.77
CA GLY A 60 -12.48 -3.04 2.96
C GLY A 60 -13.63 -4.05 3.05
N HIS A 61 -14.83 -3.60 2.71
CA HIS A 61 -16.04 -4.41 2.74
C HIS A 61 -16.34 -4.96 1.34
N PRO A 62 -16.63 -6.26 1.18
CA PRO A 62 -16.95 -6.80 -0.14
C PRO A 62 -18.28 -6.24 -0.62
N CYS A 63 -18.31 -5.87 -1.91
CA CYS A 63 -19.44 -5.23 -2.53
C CYS A 63 -20.03 -6.10 -3.64
N PHE A 64 -21.34 -6.28 -3.60
CA PHE A 64 -22.10 -7.07 -4.55
C PHE A 64 -23.27 -6.26 -5.10
N TYR A 65 -23.82 -6.67 -6.23
CA TYR A 65 -25.08 -6.15 -6.73
C TYR A 65 -25.98 -7.31 -7.15
N HIS A 66 -27.29 -7.06 -7.11
CA HIS A 66 -28.30 -8.03 -7.48
C HIS A 66 -29.01 -7.61 -8.78
N GLN A 67 -29.40 -8.58 -9.61
CA GLN A 67 -30.09 -8.32 -10.89
C GLN A 67 -31.58 -8.01 -10.74
N LYS A 68 -32.15 -8.15 -9.55
CA LYS A 68 -33.56 -7.82 -9.26
C LYS A 68 -33.64 -6.94 -8.03
N ASP A 69 -34.77 -6.27 -7.85
CA ASP A 69 -35.02 -5.53 -6.62
C ASP A 69 -35.10 -6.49 -5.43
N ILE A 70 -34.37 -6.17 -4.35
CA ILE A 70 -34.46 -6.87 -3.08
C ILE A 70 -35.35 -6.04 -2.16
N LYS A 71 -36.45 -6.64 -1.72
CA LYS A 71 -37.35 -6.02 -0.74
C LYS A 71 -36.93 -6.44 0.65
N VAL A 72 -36.40 -5.48 1.40
CA VAL A 72 -36.14 -5.59 2.83
C VAL A 72 -37.17 -4.74 3.56
N GLU A 73 -37.54 -5.09 4.79
CA GLU A 73 -38.72 -4.57 5.50
C GLU A 73 -38.96 -3.06 5.34
N ASN A 74 -37.90 -2.25 5.49
CA ASN A 74 -37.96 -0.79 5.40
C ASN A 74 -37.20 -0.19 4.20
N LEU A 75 -36.69 -1.03 3.29
CA LEU A 75 -35.81 -0.61 2.21
C LEU A 75 -35.96 -1.50 0.98
N ILE A 76 -36.22 -0.90 -0.18
CA ILE A 76 -36.09 -1.59 -1.47
C ILE A 76 -34.72 -1.26 -2.03
N VAL A 77 -33.84 -2.27 -2.13
CA VAL A 77 -32.57 -2.17 -2.85
C VAL A 77 -32.86 -2.40 -4.32
N LYS A 78 -32.55 -1.42 -5.17
CA LYS A 78 -32.87 -1.50 -6.60
C LYS A 78 -31.88 -2.42 -7.32
N GLN A 79 -32.32 -3.01 -8.42
CA GLN A 79 -31.45 -3.73 -9.34
C GLN A 79 -30.19 -2.91 -9.68
N GLY A 80 -29.03 -3.56 -9.58
CA GLY A 80 -27.73 -2.95 -9.88
C GLY A 80 -27.17 -2.00 -8.82
N GLU A 81 -27.88 -1.75 -7.71
CA GLU A 81 -27.32 -1.00 -6.60
C GLU A 81 -26.21 -1.79 -5.89
N GLN A 82 -25.17 -1.07 -5.46
CA GLN A 82 -24.03 -1.63 -4.75
C GLN A 82 -24.39 -1.89 -3.29
N ILE A 83 -24.42 -3.16 -2.92
CA ILE A 83 -24.63 -3.68 -1.56
C ILE A 83 -23.27 -3.99 -0.96
N MET A 84 -22.91 -3.27 0.10
CA MET A 84 -21.70 -3.48 0.89
C MET A 84 -22.00 -4.43 2.05
N LEU A 85 -21.22 -5.49 2.23
CA LEU A 85 -21.37 -6.39 3.39
C LEU A 85 -20.43 -5.97 4.51
N ASN A 86 -20.98 -5.56 5.65
CA ASN A 86 -20.24 -4.95 6.76
C ASN A 86 -19.74 -5.99 7.77
N SER A 87 -20.63 -6.85 8.25
CA SER A 87 -20.37 -7.84 9.31
C SER A 87 -21.34 -9.01 9.20
N VAL A 88 -20.99 -10.11 9.85
CA VAL A 88 -21.88 -11.26 10.08
C VAL A 88 -22.14 -11.33 11.58
N GLU A 89 -23.42 -11.31 11.96
CA GLU A 89 -23.87 -11.21 13.35
C GLU A 89 -24.86 -12.34 13.65
N GLU A 90 -24.85 -12.85 14.88
CA GLU A 90 -25.82 -13.84 15.36
C GLU A 90 -26.83 -13.14 16.27
N ILE A 91 -28.10 -13.12 15.87
CA ILE A 91 -29.20 -12.47 16.57
C ILE A 91 -30.30 -13.52 16.77
N ASP A 92 -30.69 -13.79 18.01
CA ASP A 92 -31.73 -14.77 18.37
C ASP A 92 -31.51 -16.19 17.80
N GLY A 93 -30.24 -16.59 17.60
CA GLY A 93 -29.87 -17.89 17.04
C GLY A 93 -29.93 -17.96 15.50
N GLU A 94 -30.28 -16.86 14.84
CA GLU A 94 -30.20 -16.71 13.39
C GLU A 94 -28.94 -15.93 13.00
N ILE A 95 -28.21 -16.42 12.01
CA ILE A 95 -27.05 -15.72 11.45
C ILE A 95 -27.54 -14.75 10.39
N LEU A 96 -27.29 -13.46 10.60
CA LEU A 96 -27.67 -12.36 9.73
C LEU A 96 -26.42 -11.64 9.22
N VAL A 97 -26.48 -11.16 7.98
CA VAL A 97 -25.43 -10.34 7.37
C VAL A 97 -25.85 -8.88 7.43
N ASN A 98 -25.03 -8.05 8.05
CA ASN A 98 -25.21 -6.60 8.10
C ASN A 98 -24.73 -6.01 6.76
N CYS A 99 -25.64 -5.35 6.05
CA CYS A 99 -25.45 -4.80 4.73
C CYS A 99 -25.65 -3.28 4.72
N GLY A 100 -24.99 -2.59 3.81
CA GLY A 100 -25.15 -1.15 3.60
C GLY A 100 -25.30 -0.79 2.13
N VAL A 101 -26.14 0.19 1.82
CA VAL A 101 -26.19 0.87 0.51
C VAL A 101 -25.99 2.37 0.71
N VAL A 102 -25.18 2.98 -0.15
CA VAL A 102 -24.90 4.42 -0.10
C VAL A 102 -25.77 5.14 -1.12
N ARG A 103 -26.60 6.08 -0.67
CA ARG A 103 -27.45 6.92 -1.53
C ARG A 103 -27.26 8.39 -1.15
N ASN A 104 -26.95 9.25 -2.10
CA ASN A 104 -26.78 10.70 -1.84
C ASN A 104 -25.82 11.03 -0.68
N HIS A 105 -24.72 10.28 -0.53
CA HIS A 105 -23.77 10.38 0.60
C HIS A 105 -24.37 10.04 1.99
N GLN A 106 -25.49 9.33 2.02
CA GLN A 106 -26.08 8.75 3.24
C GLN A 106 -25.99 7.23 3.19
N ASN A 107 -25.61 6.63 4.31
CA ASN A 107 -25.50 5.18 4.45
C ASN A 107 -26.81 4.62 5.00
N HIS A 108 -27.45 3.73 4.25
CA HIS A 108 -28.62 2.99 4.72
C HIS A 108 -28.21 1.56 5.04
N SER A 109 -28.33 1.16 6.30
CA SER A 109 -27.98 -0.19 6.77
C SER A 109 -29.22 -1.06 6.88
N PHE A 110 -29.07 -2.35 6.59
CA PHE A 110 -30.12 -3.36 6.66
C PHE A 110 -29.51 -4.76 6.85
N THR A 111 -30.31 -5.76 7.21
CA THR A 111 -29.83 -7.14 7.41
C THR A 111 -30.40 -8.07 6.36
N LEU A 112 -29.62 -9.09 5.96
CA LEU A 112 -30.05 -10.20 5.12
C LEU A 112 -29.79 -11.54 5.82
N PRO A 113 -30.73 -12.48 5.83
CA PRO A 113 -30.48 -13.82 6.36
C PRO A 113 -29.58 -14.63 5.42
N LEU A 114 -28.88 -15.64 5.95
CA LEU A 114 -28.07 -16.55 5.11
C LEU A 114 -28.89 -17.29 4.05
N SER A 115 -30.17 -17.55 4.35
CA SER A 115 -31.15 -18.15 3.45
C SER A 115 -31.60 -17.23 2.32
N GLN A 116 -31.14 -15.98 2.27
CA GLN A 116 -31.45 -15.07 1.18
C GLN A 116 -30.89 -15.62 -0.14
N GLU A 117 -31.80 -16.11 -0.98
CA GLU A 117 -31.52 -16.55 -2.34
C GLU A 117 -31.51 -15.37 -3.32
N GLY A 118 -30.69 -15.48 -4.36
CA GLY A 118 -30.58 -14.45 -5.40
C GLY A 118 -29.28 -14.57 -6.18
N GLU A 119 -29.22 -13.99 -7.37
CA GLU A 119 -27.97 -13.91 -8.14
C GLU A 119 -27.19 -12.66 -7.72
N PHE A 120 -26.22 -12.84 -6.83
CA PHE A 120 -25.33 -11.79 -6.36
C PHE A 120 -24.04 -11.78 -7.18
N TYR A 121 -23.79 -10.67 -7.86
CA TYR A 121 -22.60 -10.46 -8.67
C TYR A 121 -21.63 -9.55 -7.94
N GLU A 122 -20.33 -9.84 -8.04
CA GLU A 122 -19.30 -9.01 -7.44
C GLU A 122 -19.18 -7.67 -8.19
N CYS A 123 -19.08 -6.57 -7.44
CA CYS A 123 -18.84 -5.25 -8.03
C CYS A 123 -17.41 -5.14 -8.59
N GLU A 124 -17.23 -4.32 -9.62
CA GLU A 124 -15.91 -3.95 -10.09
C GLU A 124 -15.13 -3.21 -9.01
N ASP A 125 -13.84 -3.53 -8.91
CA ASP A 125 -12.93 -3.05 -7.88
C ASP A 125 -11.70 -2.43 -8.53
N GLU A 126 -11.60 -1.10 -8.48
CA GLU A 126 -10.51 -0.36 -9.11
C GLU A 126 -9.23 -0.31 -8.28
N HIS A 127 -9.27 -0.89 -7.08
CA HIS A 127 -8.12 -0.89 -6.20
C HIS A 127 -7.04 -1.87 -6.67
N ILE A 128 -5.83 -1.60 -6.19
CA ILE A 128 -4.63 -2.41 -6.45
C ILE A 128 -4.35 -3.28 -5.22
N TYR A 129 -3.98 -4.53 -5.41
CA TYR A 129 -3.78 -5.50 -4.35
C TYR A 129 -2.47 -6.22 -4.52
N THR A 130 -1.87 -6.63 -3.41
CA THR A 130 -0.79 -7.61 -3.39
C THR A 130 -1.34 -9.02 -3.57
N LEU A 131 -0.47 -9.95 -4.00
CA LEU A 131 -0.86 -11.36 -4.09
C LEU A 131 -1.31 -11.92 -2.72
N LYS A 132 -0.67 -11.49 -1.62
CA LYS A 132 -1.01 -11.90 -0.26
C LYS A 132 -2.45 -11.50 0.08
N GLU A 133 -2.81 -10.23 -0.11
CA GLU A 133 -4.19 -9.74 0.10
C GLU A 133 -5.18 -10.48 -0.79
N ILE A 134 -4.80 -10.77 -2.04
CA ILE A 134 -5.68 -11.51 -2.94
C ILE A 134 -5.94 -12.92 -2.42
N VAL A 135 -4.90 -13.66 -2.05
CA VAL A 135 -5.02 -15.03 -1.54
C VAL A 135 -5.77 -15.06 -0.20
N GLU A 136 -5.48 -14.14 0.71
CA GLU A 136 -6.11 -14.10 2.05
C GLU A 136 -7.58 -13.66 2.01
N TRP A 137 -7.93 -12.73 1.12
CA TRP A 137 -9.24 -12.04 1.17
C TRP A 137 -10.07 -12.16 -0.10
N LYS A 138 -9.45 -12.25 -1.27
CA LYS A 138 -10.13 -12.03 -2.56
C LYS A 138 -10.17 -13.25 -3.48
N ILE A 139 -9.61 -14.40 -3.13
CA ILE A 139 -9.84 -15.64 -3.88
C ILE A 139 -10.97 -16.40 -3.18
N PRO A 140 -12.17 -16.48 -3.77
CA PRO A 140 -13.24 -17.27 -3.19
C PRO A 140 -12.82 -18.74 -3.13
N LYS A 141 -13.15 -19.45 -2.04
CA LYS A 141 -12.87 -20.89 -1.92
C LYS A 141 -13.35 -21.62 -3.18
N ASN A 142 -12.49 -22.46 -3.75
CA ASN A 142 -12.78 -23.33 -4.90
C ASN A 142 -13.04 -22.59 -6.21
N ARG A 143 -12.80 -21.27 -6.26
CA ARG A 143 -12.86 -20.49 -7.49
C ARG A 143 -11.48 -20.04 -7.92
N THR A 144 -11.32 -19.83 -9.22
CA THR A 144 -10.14 -19.16 -9.76
C THR A 144 -10.37 -17.66 -9.75
N ARG A 145 -9.34 -16.87 -9.47
CA ARG A 145 -9.42 -15.42 -9.55
C ARG A 145 -8.65 -14.89 -10.74
N THR A 146 -9.31 -14.11 -11.59
CA THR A 146 -8.61 -13.39 -12.66
C THR A 146 -8.08 -12.06 -12.11
N VAL A 147 -6.81 -11.79 -12.37
CA VAL A 147 -6.13 -10.56 -11.97
C VAL A 147 -5.38 -9.96 -13.15
N LYS A 148 -5.18 -8.64 -13.14
CA LYS A 148 -4.35 -7.92 -14.11
C LYS A 148 -3.19 -7.29 -13.37
N LEU A 149 -1.97 -7.53 -13.82
CA LEU A 149 -0.81 -6.81 -13.29
C LEU A 149 -0.92 -5.32 -13.61
N THR A 150 -0.55 -4.46 -12.65
CA THR A 150 -0.56 -3.02 -12.86
C THR A 150 0.69 -2.51 -13.55
N ASP A 151 1.83 -3.19 -13.38
CA ASP A 151 3.12 -2.73 -13.90
C ASP A 151 3.78 -3.79 -14.79
N PHE A 152 3.48 -3.72 -16.09
CA PHE A 152 4.05 -4.59 -17.13
C PHE A 152 5.45 -4.17 -17.62
N SER A 153 5.98 -3.06 -17.09
CA SER A 153 7.04 -2.32 -17.73
C SER A 153 8.39 -2.52 -17.03
N ASN A 154 9.27 -3.28 -17.69
CA ASN A 154 10.75 -3.23 -17.61
C ASN A 154 11.50 -3.83 -16.40
N LYS A 155 10.85 -4.32 -15.32
CA LYS A 155 11.60 -5.08 -14.27
C LYS A 155 12.09 -6.45 -14.74
N TRP A 156 11.58 -6.97 -15.86
CA TRP A 156 11.70 -8.38 -16.21
C TRP A 156 12.62 -8.71 -17.39
N ASP A 157 13.62 -7.86 -17.65
CA ASP A 157 14.46 -7.95 -18.85
C ASP A 157 15.57 -9.02 -18.85
N LEU A 158 15.71 -9.85 -17.82
CA LEU A 158 16.79 -10.83 -17.80
C LEU A 158 16.36 -12.28 -17.99
N LYS A 159 15.11 -12.66 -17.63
CA LYS A 159 14.48 -13.97 -17.95
C LYS A 159 12.96 -13.87 -17.82
N ASN A 160 12.26 -13.39 -18.84
CA ASN A 160 10.79 -13.28 -18.81
C ASN A 160 10.13 -14.67 -18.91
N PRO A 161 9.42 -15.17 -17.86
CA PRO A 161 8.73 -16.46 -17.92
C PRO A 161 7.45 -16.37 -18.76
N PHE A 162 7.05 -15.17 -19.20
CA PHE A 162 5.79 -14.98 -19.90
C PHE A 162 5.86 -15.26 -21.39
N PRO A 163 4.81 -15.89 -21.97
CA PRO A 163 4.71 -16.08 -23.42
C PRO A 163 4.72 -14.76 -24.18
N LYS A 164 5.21 -14.79 -25.43
CA LYS A 164 5.08 -13.67 -26.37
C LYS A 164 3.59 -13.34 -26.57
N GLY A 165 3.21 -12.06 -26.39
CA GLY A 165 1.82 -11.61 -26.52
C GLY A 165 1.01 -11.71 -25.22
N PHE A 166 1.66 -11.92 -24.08
CA PHE A 166 1.01 -11.82 -22.78
C PHE A 166 0.46 -10.40 -22.56
N TYR A 167 -0.87 -10.28 -22.52
CA TYR A 167 -1.60 -9.01 -22.35
C TYR A 167 -1.84 -8.66 -20.88
N GLY A 168 -1.36 -9.53 -19.99
CA GLY A 168 -1.18 -9.18 -18.61
C GLY A 168 -2.24 -9.60 -17.60
N ALA A 169 -3.19 -10.44 -18.04
CA ALA A 169 -4.11 -11.09 -17.13
C ALA A 169 -3.59 -12.47 -16.69
N LEU A 170 -3.63 -12.74 -15.40
CA LEU A 170 -3.33 -14.02 -14.80
C LEU A 170 -4.60 -14.63 -14.21
N ILE A 171 -4.67 -15.95 -14.21
CA ILE A 171 -5.68 -16.71 -13.49
C ILE A 171 -4.98 -17.34 -12.29
N LEU A 172 -5.32 -16.86 -11.10
CA LEU A 172 -4.86 -17.41 -9.84
C LEU A 172 -5.77 -18.59 -9.46
N LYS A 173 -5.18 -19.76 -9.28
CA LYS A 173 -5.87 -20.95 -8.75
C LYS A 173 -5.20 -21.30 -7.42
N PRO A 174 -5.94 -21.33 -6.29
CA PRO A 174 -5.38 -21.76 -5.03
C PRO A 174 -5.02 -23.25 -5.11
N VAL A 175 -3.86 -23.61 -4.58
CA VAL A 175 -3.44 -25.00 -4.38
C VAL A 175 -3.04 -25.11 -2.92
N TYR A 176 -3.70 -26.01 -2.19
CA TYR A 176 -3.46 -26.18 -0.76
C TYR A 176 -2.39 -27.27 -0.56
N GLU A 177 -1.44 -27.05 0.34
CA GLU A 177 -0.45 -28.05 0.75
C GLU A 177 -0.54 -28.21 2.27
N ILE A 178 -0.53 -29.44 2.77
CA ILE A 178 -0.43 -29.68 4.21
C ILE A 178 1.02 -29.89 4.58
N GLN A 179 1.44 -29.22 5.64
CA GLN A 179 2.76 -29.37 6.18
C GLN A 179 2.70 -29.91 7.60
N GLY A 180 3.43 -31.01 7.82
CA GLY A 180 3.57 -31.63 9.12
C GLY A 180 5.00 -31.50 9.61
N VAL A 181 5.19 -30.99 10.83
CA VAL A 181 6.49 -31.06 11.50
C VAL A 181 6.49 -32.29 12.41
N MET A 182 7.34 -33.25 12.09
CA MET A 182 7.41 -34.51 12.82
C MET A 182 8.25 -34.34 14.10
N LYS A 183 7.72 -34.75 15.26
CA LYS A 183 8.39 -34.63 16.58
C LYS A 183 9.85 -35.09 16.58
N PHE A 184 10.15 -36.20 15.92
CA PHE A 184 11.49 -36.81 15.93
C PHE A 184 12.38 -36.37 14.77
N ARG A 185 11.79 -35.87 13.68
CA ARG A 185 12.55 -35.53 12.47
C ARG A 185 12.78 -34.02 12.35
N LYS A 186 12.00 -33.16 13.00
CA LYS A 186 12.03 -31.68 12.97
C LYS A 186 12.05 -31.02 11.57
N ASP A 187 12.18 -31.83 10.52
CA ASP A 187 11.96 -31.47 9.12
C ASP A 187 10.47 -31.25 8.87
N ILE A 188 10.18 -30.28 8.00
CA ILE A 188 8.86 -30.05 7.44
C ILE A 188 8.59 -31.12 6.39
N VAL A 189 7.59 -31.96 6.63
CA VAL A 189 7.06 -32.93 5.67
C VAL A 189 5.91 -32.30 4.91
N ARG A 190 6.03 -32.27 3.59
CA ARG A 190 4.99 -31.75 2.68
C ARG A 190 4.11 -32.91 2.20
N ILE A 191 2.82 -32.83 2.50
CA ILE A 191 1.81 -33.78 2.05
C ILE A 191 1.08 -33.16 0.86
N LEU A 192 1.18 -33.83 -0.28
CA LEU A 192 0.59 -33.35 -1.52
C LEU A 192 -0.95 -33.41 -1.44
N PRO A 193 -1.67 -32.38 -1.93
CA PRO A 193 -3.14 -32.33 -1.92
C PRO A 193 -3.82 -33.43 -2.74
N SER A 194 -3.10 -34.04 -3.68
CA SER A 194 -3.61 -35.14 -4.51
C SER A 194 -3.60 -36.50 -3.80
N LEU A 195 -3.16 -36.56 -2.54
CA LEU A 195 -3.11 -37.81 -1.78
C LEU A 195 -4.52 -38.18 -1.28
N ASP A 196 -4.91 -39.44 -1.45
CA ASP A 196 -6.13 -39.96 -0.83
C ASP A 196 -5.92 -40.05 0.69
N VAL A 197 -6.86 -39.50 1.46
CA VAL A 197 -6.78 -39.46 2.92
C VAL A 197 -8.02 -40.08 3.57
N GLU A 198 -7.78 -40.72 4.71
CA GLU A 198 -8.82 -41.14 5.64
C GLU A 198 -8.68 -40.32 6.92
N VAL A 199 -9.74 -39.59 7.27
CA VAL A 199 -9.77 -38.74 8.46
C VAL A 199 -10.35 -39.57 9.61
N LYS A 200 -9.56 -39.73 10.66
CA LYS A 200 -9.98 -40.41 11.88
C LYS A 200 -9.98 -39.42 13.03
N ASP A 201 -11.11 -39.32 13.72
CA ASP A 201 -11.18 -38.57 14.96
C ASP A 201 -10.39 -39.31 16.05
N ILE A 202 -9.41 -38.62 16.62
CA ILE A 202 -8.56 -39.12 17.69
C ILE A 202 -8.71 -38.34 18.99
N THR A 203 -9.69 -37.43 19.08
CA THR A 203 -9.87 -36.47 20.19
C THR A 203 -9.88 -37.16 21.57
N ASP A 204 -10.47 -38.35 21.66
CA ASP A 204 -10.57 -39.11 22.92
C ASP A 204 -9.36 -40.04 23.19
N SER A 205 -8.37 -40.08 22.30
CA SER A 205 -7.31 -41.10 22.28
C SER A 205 -5.90 -40.57 22.04
N TYR A 206 -5.68 -39.25 22.10
CA TYR A 206 -4.36 -38.66 21.85
C TYR A 206 -3.64 -38.24 23.14
N ASP A 207 -2.32 -38.33 23.12
CA ASP A 207 -1.44 -37.74 24.13
C ASP A 207 -0.99 -36.36 23.63
N ALA A 208 -1.33 -35.30 24.38
CA ALA A 208 -0.95 -33.92 24.05
C ALA A 208 0.58 -33.75 23.87
N ASN A 209 1.39 -34.59 24.53
CA ASN A 209 2.85 -34.56 24.41
C ASN A 209 3.38 -35.01 23.03
N TRP A 210 2.52 -35.54 22.14
CA TRP A 210 2.93 -35.96 20.81
C TRP A 210 3.04 -34.81 19.81
N PHE A 211 2.41 -33.68 20.11
CA PHE A 211 2.37 -32.51 19.24
C PHE A 211 3.41 -31.49 19.67
N LEU A 212 4.17 -30.98 18.69
CA LEU A 212 5.09 -29.87 18.91
C LEU A 212 4.26 -28.58 19.02
N GLN A 213 4.55 -27.75 20.02
CA GLN A 213 4.01 -26.40 20.06
C GLN A 213 4.83 -25.50 19.11
N LEU A 214 4.36 -25.41 17.87
CA LEU A 214 4.87 -24.47 16.88
C LEU A 214 4.21 -23.12 17.08
N LEU A 215 5.01 -22.08 17.01
CA LEU A 215 4.59 -20.69 17.10
C LEU A 215 5.10 -19.97 15.85
N SER A 216 4.18 -19.42 15.07
CA SER A 216 4.53 -18.46 14.02
C SER A 216 4.94 -17.13 14.63
N ILE A 217 5.57 -16.28 13.83
CA ILE A 217 5.88 -14.90 14.26
C ILE A 217 4.61 -14.11 14.63
N GLN A 218 3.48 -14.42 13.98
CA GLN A 218 2.19 -13.80 14.25
C GLN A 218 1.65 -14.26 15.62
N ASP A 219 1.72 -15.56 15.93
CA ASP A 219 1.35 -16.10 17.23
C ASP A 219 2.17 -15.46 18.35
N LEU A 220 3.49 -15.36 18.16
CA LEU A 220 4.41 -14.68 19.08
C LEU A 220 4.05 -13.21 19.30
N SER A 221 3.49 -12.54 18.29
CA SER A 221 3.05 -11.15 18.41
C SER A 221 1.75 -10.99 19.21
N GLU A 222 0.93 -12.03 19.27
CA GLU A 222 -0.35 -12.08 19.98
C GLU A 222 -0.19 -12.50 21.45
N MET A 223 0.89 -13.22 21.80
CA MET A 223 1.24 -13.63 23.17
C MET A 223 1.37 -12.46 24.14
N THR A 224 1.09 -12.67 25.43
CA THR A 224 1.18 -11.59 26.43
C THR A 224 2.63 -11.30 26.84
N ASP A 225 2.92 -10.08 27.30
CA ASP A 225 4.28 -9.69 27.69
C ASP A 225 4.86 -10.53 28.84
N LYS A 226 4.01 -11.22 29.61
CA LYS A 226 4.40 -12.10 30.72
C LYS A 226 5.00 -13.42 30.26
N GLU A 227 4.78 -13.80 29.01
CA GLU A 227 5.26 -15.07 28.44
C GLU A 227 6.72 -14.94 27.96
N PHE A 228 7.25 -13.72 27.86
CA PHE A 228 8.64 -13.47 27.53
C PHE A 228 9.55 -13.42 28.78
N PRO A 229 10.83 -13.83 28.68
CA PRO A 229 11.53 -14.30 27.47
C PRO A 229 11.28 -15.78 27.14
N ILE A 230 11.23 -16.11 25.84
CA ILE A 230 10.99 -17.47 25.32
C ILE A 230 12.28 -18.02 24.71
N VAL A 231 12.70 -19.23 25.10
CA VAL A 231 13.74 -19.97 24.39
C VAL A 231 13.08 -20.82 23.33
N ALA A 232 13.43 -20.57 22.08
CA ALA A 232 12.82 -21.25 20.96
C ALA A 232 13.88 -21.78 19.99
N GLU A 233 13.57 -22.90 19.35
CA GLU A 233 14.35 -23.46 18.25
C GLU A 233 13.72 -23.06 16.93
N VAL A 234 14.53 -22.55 16.00
CA VAL A 234 14.09 -22.15 14.67
C VAL A 234 13.75 -23.42 13.87
N ILE A 235 12.50 -23.54 13.40
CA ILE A 235 12.07 -24.62 12.53
C ILE A 235 12.11 -24.16 11.07
N GLU A 236 11.47 -23.03 10.79
CA GLU A 236 11.51 -22.36 9.49
C GLU A 236 12.19 -20.99 9.63
N ALA A 237 13.21 -20.75 8.80
CA ALA A 237 13.98 -19.52 8.82
C ALA A 237 13.32 -18.40 8.00
N PRO A 238 13.51 -17.14 8.38
CA PRO A 238 13.01 -16.00 7.61
C PRO A 238 13.68 -15.94 6.23
N GLN A 239 12.85 -15.72 5.21
CA GLN A 239 13.32 -15.49 3.84
C GLN A 239 13.79 -14.03 3.71
N GLY A 240 15.09 -13.83 3.45
CA GLY A 240 15.66 -12.49 3.23
C GLY A 240 17.17 -12.41 3.45
N ASN A 241 17.83 -11.43 2.83
CA ASN A 241 19.29 -11.29 2.89
C ASN A 241 19.80 -10.42 4.05
N GLN A 242 18.91 -9.67 4.72
CA GLN A 242 19.32 -8.62 5.66
C GLN A 242 19.45 -9.08 7.12
N LEU A 243 18.97 -10.28 7.44
CA LEU A 243 19.04 -10.86 8.78
C LEU A 243 20.31 -11.74 8.95
N PRO A 244 20.76 -12.01 10.19
CA PRO A 244 21.92 -12.83 10.44
C PRO A 244 21.58 -14.26 10.07
N ARG A 245 21.99 -14.65 8.87
CA ARG A 245 21.92 -16.05 8.43
C ARG A 245 22.69 -17.00 9.34
N SER A 246 23.53 -16.52 10.26
CA SER A 246 24.23 -17.38 11.23
C SER A 246 23.34 -17.83 12.40
N ILE A 247 22.39 -16.99 12.82
CA ILE A 247 21.57 -17.22 14.03
C ILE A 247 20.20 -17.81 13.65
N LEU A 248 19.61 -17.35 12.55
CA LEU A 248 18.25 -17.73 12.15
C LEU A 248 18.27 -18.86 11.11
N GLN A 249 18.94 -19.96 11.43
CA GLN A 249 18.92 -21.18 10.62
C GLN A 249 18.07 -22.26 11.30
N PRO A 250 17.43 -23.14 10.52
CA PRO A 250 16.74 -24.30 11.09
C PRO A 250 17.65 -25.09 12.06
N GLY A 251 17.11 -25.43 13.23
CA GLY A 251 17.81 -26.13 14.31
C GLY A 251 18.63 -25.25 15.25
N LYS A 252 18.70 -23.93 15.03
CA LYS A 252 19.36 -22.99 15.96
C LYS A 252 18.44 -22.61 17.11
N THR A 253 19.00 -22.53 18.31
CA THR A 253 18.29 -22.05 19.51
C THR A 253 18.50 -20.54 19.67
N ILE A 254 17.40 -19.82 19.80
CA ILE A 254 17.37 -18.37 19.99
C ILE A 254 16.59 -18.03 21.26
N VAL A 255 16.80 -16.80 21.75
CA VAL A 255 16.00 -16.22 22.82
C VAL A 255 15.18 -15.08 22.25
N ILE A 256 13.86 -15.14 22.43
CA ILE A 256 12.94 -14.06 22.09
C ILE A 256 12.65 -13.29 23.38
N HIS A 257 13.20 -12.09 23.49
CA HIS A 257 13.23 -11.34 24.75
C HIS A 257 11.95 -10.59 25.05
N LYS A 258 11.33 -10.01 24.02
CA LYS A 258 10.08 -9.25 24.11
C LYS A 258 9.56 -8.92 22.72
N LYS A 259 8.27 -8.60 22.66
CA LYS A 259 7.68 -7.83 21.58
C LYS A 259 7.63 -6.34 21.93
N TYR A 260 7.70 -5.47 20.94
CA TYR A 260 7.53 -4.04 21.12
C TYR A 260 7.19 -3.39 19.78
N GLN A 261 6.69 -2.16 19.84
CA GLN A 261 6.47 -1.34 18.67
C GLN A 261 7.59 -0.31 18.53
N ALA A 262 8.03 -0.08 17.30
CA ALA A 262 9.05 0.90 16.98
C ALA A 262 8.62 1.74 15.78
N SER A 263 8.85 3.04 15.89
CA SER A 263 8.65 3.97 14.78
C SER A 263 9.88 3.99 13.87
N ARG A 264 9.65 3.88 12.57
CA ARG A 264 10.65 4.00 11.51
C ARG A 264 10.21 5.01 10.48
N ILE A 265 11.16 5.65 9.83
CA ILE A 265 10.87 6.63 8.78
C ILE A 265 10.84 5.90 7.44
N LEU A 266 9.70 5.96 6.77
CA LEU A 266 9.57 5.51 5.39
C LEU A 266 10.28 6.50 4.48
N ALA A 267 11.10 5.99 3.57
CA ALA A 267 11.84 6.81 2.62
C ALA A 267 11.88 6.17 1.24
N SER A 268 11.79 7.00 0.21
CA SER A 268 11.93 6.58 -1.19
C SER A 268 13.13 7.23 -1.85
N GLU A 269 13.77 6.50 -2.75
CA GLU A 269 14.89 7.03 -3.53
C GLU A 269 14.42 8.07 -4.56
N ILE A 270 15.06 9.24 -4.56
CA ILE A 270 14.80 10.30 -5.55
C ILE A 270 15.58 9.97 -6.83
N ARG A 271 14.94 9.24 -7.73
CA ARG A 271 15.47 8.92 -9.08
C ARG A 271 14.41 9.13 -10.15
N SER A 272 14.86 9.52 -11.35
CA SER A 272 14.02 9.73 -12.54
C SER A 272 13.63 8.42 -13.22
N ASN A 273 14.39 7.34 -12.99
CA ASN A 273 14.14 6.03 -13.60
C ASN A 273 13.41 5.10 -12.63
N PHE A 274 12.41 4.39 -13.14
CA PHE A 274 11.73 3.30 -12.45
C PHE A 274 12.58 2.02 -12.46
N PRO A 275 12.51 1.15 -11.44
CA PRO A 275 11.72 1.28 -10.21
C PRO A 275 12.43 2.06 -9.09
N LYS A 276 11.65 2.74 -8.25
CA LYS A 276 12.18 3.41 -7.05
C LYS A 276 12.49 2.37 -5.97
N ARG A 277 13.59 2.57 -5.25
CA ARG A 277 13.91 1.79 -4.05
C ARG A 277 13.25 2.44 -2.83
N HIS A 278 12.74 1.62 -1.93
CA HIS A 278 12.04 2.06 -0.72
C HIS A 278 12.77 1.52 0.51
N PHE A 279 12.81 2.32 1.57
CA PHE A 279 13.58 2.02 2.78
C PHE A 279 12.79 2.34 4.04
N LEU A 280 13.01 1.54 5.09
CA LEU A 280 12.61 1.87 6.45
C LEU A 280 13.85 2.19 7.28
N ILE A 281 13.94 3.45 7.69
CA ILE A 281 15.10 3.97 8.42
C ILE A 281 14.77 4.00 9.92
N PRO A 282 15.52 3.27 10.76
CA PRO A 282 15.29 3.33 12.20
C PRO A 282 15.72 4.68 12.77
N THR A 283 15.01 5.14 13.80
CA THR A 283 15.31 6.43 14.48
C THR A 283 16.68 6.43 15.18
N SER A 284 17.23 5.25 15.45
CA SER A 284 18.58 5.02 15.99
C SER A 284 19.70 5.18 14.96
N TYR A 285 19.40 5.37 13.68
CA TYR A 285 20.40 5.55 12.63
C TYR A 285 21.30 6.77 12.91
N LYS A 286 22.62 6.55 12.92
CA LYS A 286 23.63 7.54 13.31
C LYS A 286 24.27 8.27 12.13
N GLY A 287 23.92 7.92 10.91
CA GLY A 287 24.34 8.66 9.73
C GLY A 287 23.75 10.07 9.71
N LYS A 288 24.41 10.98 8.99
CA LYS A 288 24.01 12.40 8.93
C LYS A 288 23.49 12.78 7.57
N PHE A 289 22.41 13.54 7.55
CA PHE A 289 21.72 14.00 6.35
C PHE A 289 21.98 15.47 6.06
N LYS A 290 21.99 15.81 4.77
CA LYS A 290 21.88 17.19 4.28
C LYS A 290 20.55 17.36 3.56
N ARG A 291 19.90 18.51 3.76
CA ARG A 291 18.67 18.87 3.06
C ARG A 291 18.89 18.96 1.56
N ARG A 292 17.88 18.57 0.79
CA ARG A 292 17.81 18.73 -0.67
C ARG A 292 16.57 19.56 -0.99
N PRO A 293 16.61 20.38 -2.06
CA PRO A 293 15.43 21.07 -2.56
C PRO A 293 14.27 20.11 -2.83
N ARG A 294 13.06 20.55 -2.49
CA ARG A 294 11.79 19.96 -2.97
C ARG A 294 11.32 20.68 -4.23
N GLU A 295 10.59 19.94 -5.05
CA GLU A 295 9.91 20.47 -6.24
C GLU A 295 8.40 20.41 -6.01
N PHE A 296 7.72 21.51 -6.28
CA PHE A 296 6.30 21.69 -6.05
C PHE A 296 5.64 22.13 -7.37
N PRO A 297 4.91 21.26 -8.05
CA PRO A 297 4.28 21.61 -9.33
C PRO A 297 3.32 22.81 -9.23
N THR A 298 2.56 22.90 -8.14
CA THR A 298 1.47 23.86 -7.96
C THR A 298 1.58 24.68 -6.67
N ALA A 299 0.84 25.78 -6.60
CA ALA A 299 0.69 26.56 -5.37
C ALA A 299 -0.06 25.78 -4.28
N TYR A 300 -0.93 24.84 -4.65
CA TYR A 300 -1.56 23.90 -3.71
C TYR A 300 -0.52 23.02 -2.98
N ASP A 301 0.50 22.54 -3.70
CA ASP A 301 1.57 21.73 -3.10
C ASP A 301 2.39 22.54 -2.07
N LEU A 302 2.57 23.86 -2.31
CA LEU A 302 3.20 24.77 -1.36
C LEU A 302 2.36 24.96 -0.10
N GLU A 303 1.02 24.99 -0.24
CA GLU A 303 0.12 25.08 0.89
C GLU A 303 0.21 23.83 1.77
N ILE A 304 0.24 22.64 1.18
CA ILE A 304 0.38 21.38 1.91
C ILE A 304 1.75 21.33 2.61
N ALA A 305 2.80 21.78 1.94
CA ALA A 305 4.16 21.71 2.45
C ALA A 305 4.52 22.78 3.49
N LYS A 306 3.63 23.76 3.75
CA LYS A 306 3.91 24.85 4.69
C LYS A 306 3.94 24.34 6.13
N SER A 307 4.83 24.89 6.95
CA SER A 307 4.88 24.62 8.38
C SER A 307 4.86 25.93 9.16
N GLU A 308 4.33 25.91 10.38
CA GLU A 308 4.35 27.08 11.26
C GLU A 308 5.77 27.39 11.79
N LYS A 309 6.65 26.39 11.80
CA LYS A 309 8.00 26.48 12.37
C LYS A 309 9.03 27.06 11.40
N GLU A 310 8.84 26.90 10.10
CA GLU A 310 9.78 27.32 9.06
C GLU A 310 9.05 27.96 7.88
N HIS A 311 9.53 29.12 7.45
CA HIS A 311 9.05 29.78 6.24
C HIS A 311 9.64 29.12 4.99
N LEU A 312 8.77 28.58 4.15
CA LEU A 312 9.15 27.95 2.90
C LEU A 312 9.58 29.02 1.88
N HIS A 313 10.85 28.97 1.46
CA HIS A 313 11.41 29.85 0.42
C HIS A 313 11.54 29.08 -0.90
N VAL A 314 10.92 29.58 -1.97
CA VAL A 314 10.87 28.90 -3.27
C VAL A 314 11.17 29.84 -4.44
N VAL A 315 11.64 29.28 -5.54
CA VAL A 315 11.82 29.98 -6.83
C VAL A 315 10.85 29.39 -7.85
N ALA A 316 10.12 30.24 -8.57
CA ALA A 316 9.27 29.83 -9.68
C ALA A 316 10.09 29.46 -10.93
N THR A 317 9.75 28.34 -11.56
CA THR A 317 10.40 27.82 -12.78
C THR A 317 9.51 27.93 -14.00
N LYS A 318 8.21 28.21 -13.83
CA LYS A 318 7.26 28.50 -14.92
C LYS A 318 6.62 29.87 -14.70
N ALA A 319 6.34 30.55 -15.79
CA ALA A 319 5.57 31.79 -15.76
C ALA A 319 4.07 31.49 -15.68
N PHE A 320 3.34 32.29 -14.92
CA PHE A 320 1.89 32.28 -14.86
C PHE A 320 1.37 33.71 -14.99
N HIS A 321 0.41 33.88 -15.89
CA HIS A 321 -0.25 35.17 -16.10
C HIS A 321 -1.60 35.11 -15.41
N SER A 322 -1.82 36.01 -14.46
CA SER A 322 -3.07 36.07 -13.75
C SER A 322 -4.19 36.58 -14.67
N PRO A 323 -5.37 35.91 -14.69
CA PRO A 323 -6.54 36.40 -15.40
C PRO A 323 -7.30 37.50 -14.64
N HIS A 324 -6.95 37.76 -13.36
CA HIS A 324 -7.64 38.71 -12.48
C HIS A 324 -6.63 39.67 -11.84
N ASP A 325 -6.98 40.96 -11.75
CA ASP A 325 -6.10 42.00 -11.22
C ASP A 325 -5.79 41.82 -9.72
N GLU A 326 -6.68 41.15 -8.98
CA GLU A 326 -6.53 40.84 -7.56
C GLU A 326 -5.51 39.73 -7.28
N LEU A 327 -5.11 38.98 -8.32
CA LEU A 327 -4.18 37.85 -8.23
C LEU A 327 -2.84 38.20 -8.88
N SER A 328 -1.75 37.69 -8.31
CA SER A 328 -0.40 38.06 -8.77
C SER A 328 0.06 37.20 -9.95
N SER A 329 0.66 37.85 -10.94
CA SER A 329 1.38 37.16 -12.02
C SER A 329 2.78 36.75 -11.56
N VAL A 330 3.25 35.60 -12.04
CA VAL A 330 4.53 34.99 -11.66
C VAL A 330 5.41 34.87 -12.90
N SER A 331 6.67 35.30 -12.79
CA SER A 331 7.69 35.13 -13.82
C SER A 331 8.71 34.06 -13.42
N VAL A 332 9.36 33.45 -14.42
CA VAL A 332 10.46 32.50 -14.18
C VAL A 332 11.60 33.21 -13.43
N GLY A 333 12.04 32.61 -12.32
CA GLY A 333 13.09 33.15 -11.46
C GLY A 333 12.59 34.02 -10.29
N ASP A 334 11.28 34.30 -10.23
CA ASP A 334 10.70 34.99 -9.07
C ASP A 334 10.85 34.17 -7.79
N GLN A 335 11.24 34.81 -6.70
CA GLN A 335 11.44 34.19 -5.39
C GLN A 335 10.30 34.55 -4.46
N PHE A 336 9.78 33.57 -3.72
CA PHE A 336 8.63 33.74 -2.83
C PHE A 336 8.89 33.11 -1.47
N LEU A 337 8.44 33.80 -0.42
CA LEU A 337 8.41 33.32 0.95
C LEU A 337 6.95 33.07 1.33
N VAL A 338 6.60 31.80 1.55
CA VAL A 338 5.22 31.34 1.77
C VAL A 338 4.79 31.67 3.20
N HIS A 339 3.57 32.24 3.36
CA HIS A 339 3.03 32.63 4.65
C HIS A 339 1.80 31.79 5.07
N HIS A 340 0.63 32.11 4.54
CA HIS A 340 -0.63 31.45 4.95
C HIS A 340 -1.61 31.41 3.77
N SER A 341 -2.57 30.50 3.84
CA SER A 341 -3.69 30.48 2.91
C SER A 341 -4.81 31.40 3.41
N GLN A 342 -5.48 32.05 2.47
CA GLN A 342 -6.64 32.89 2.71
C GLN A 342 -7.63 32.78 1.55
N THR A 343 -8.87 33.18 1.78
CA THR A 343 -9.89 33.27 0.73
C THR A 343 -9.98 34.69 0.22
N THR A 344 -10.07 34.87 -1.09
CA THR A 344 -10.26 36.18 -1.71
C THR A 344 -11.44 36.13 -2.68
N GLU A 345 -12.25 37.18 -2.68
CA GLU A 345 -13.32 37.35 -3.67
C GLU A 345 -12.71 37.85 -4.98
N ILE A 346 -12.86 37.08 -6.05
CA ILE A 346 -12.52 37.51 -7.41
C ILE A 346 -13.79 37.76 -8.21
N LEU A 347 -13.76 38.76 -9.09
CA LEU A 347 -14.83 39.00 -10.05
C LEU A 347 -14.60 38.12 -11.29
N CYS A 348 -15.33 37.01 -11.38
CA CYS A 348 -15.40 36.23 -12.62
C CYS A 348 -16.73 36.56 -13.32
N GLU A 349 -16.67 37.19 -14.50
CA GLU A 349 -17.86 37.40 -15.36
C GLU A 349 -19.02 38.15 -14.66
N GLY A 350 -18.69 39.09 -13.77
CA GLY A 350 -19.70 39.85 -13.00
C GLY A 350 -20.27 39.12 -11.79
N ILE A 351 -19.89 37.86 -11.56
CA ILE A 351 -20.25 37.06 -10.37
C ILE A 351 -19.06 37.05 -9.42
N LYS A 352 -19.28 37.46 -8.17
CA LYS A 352 -18.30 37.31 -7.09
C LYS A 352 -18.11 35.82 -6.78
N LYS A 353 -16.92 35.29 -7.02
CA LYS A 353 -16.53 33.93 -6.63
C LYS A 353 -15.46 34.00 -5.55
N VAL A 354 -15.63 33.20 -4.50
CA VAL A 354 -14.62 33.02 -3.46
C VAL A 354 -13.61 32.00 -3.94
N VAL A 355 -12.33 32.39 -3.98
CA VAL A 355 -11.22 31.51 -4.38
C VAL A 355 -10.19 31.43 -3.26
N ASN A 356 -9.68 30.23 -3.04
CA ASN A 356 -8.58 29.99 -2.11
C ASN A 356 -7.26 30.42 -2.77
N VAL A 357 -6.51 31.27 -2.06
CA VAL A 357 -5.24 31.82 -2.49
C VAL A 357 -4.16 31.63 -1.42
N LEU A 358 -2.93 31.48 -1.86
CA LEU A 358 -1.75 31.41 -1.02
C LEU A 358 -1.10 32.80 -0.95
N ALA A 359 -1.12 33.40 0.24
CA ALA A 359 -0.43 34.65 0.50
C ALA A 359 1.08 34.41 0.64
N CYS A 360 1.85 35.04 -0.23
CA CYS A 360 3.29 34.95 -0.31
C CYS A 360 3.92 36.34 -0.25
N LYS A 361 5.19 36.42 0.16
CA LYS A 361 6.02 37.62 -0.04
C LYS A 361 7.00 37.37 -1.17
N LYS A 362 6.82 38.07 -2.29
CA LYS A 362 7.79 38.09 -3.38
C LYS A 362 9.04 38.84 -2.93
N ILE A 363 10.19 38.19 -3.05
CA ILE A 363 11.49 38.74 -2.64
C ILE A 363 12.06 39.55 -3.82
N LEU A 364 12.10 40.87 -3.67
CA LEU A 364 12.80 41.77 -4.57
C LEU A 364 14.17 42.11 -3.96
N LYS A 365 15.11 42.63 -4.76
CA LYS A 365 16.51 42.87 -4.35
C LYS A 365 16.67 43.60 -2.99
N LYS A 366 15.73 44.49 -2.63
CA LYS A 366 15.77 45.29 -1.38
C LYS A 366 14.40 45.44 -0.68
N SER A 367 13.37 44.76 -1.13
CA SER A 367 12.00 44.90 -0.60
C SER A 367 11.21 43.60 -0.73
N TYR A 368 10.12 43.51 0.02
CA TYR A 368 9.15 42.42 -0.11
C TYR A 368 7.86 42.99 -0.68
N GLU A 369 7.30 42.31 -1.69
CA GLU A 369 6.01 42.64 -2.28
C GLU A 369 5.01 41.55 -1.91
N ALA A 370 3.80 41.93 -1.50
CA ALA A 370 2.75 40.95 -1.21
C ALA A 370 2.25 40.34 -2.53
N ALA A 371 2.21 39.01 -2.59
CA ALA A 371 1.74 38.27 -3.75
C ALA A 371 0.64 37.28 -3.35
N LEU A 372 -0.43 37.22 -4.14
CA LEU A 372 -1.54 36.29 -3.94
C LEU A 372 -1.54 35.28 -5.08
N LEU A 373 -1.18 34.04 -4.76
CA LEU A 373 -1.06 32.97 -5.74
C LEU A 373 -2.32 32.07 -5.65
N PRO A 374 -3.11 31.90 -6.72
CA PRO A 374 -4.25 30.99 -6.67
C PRO A 374 -3.77 29.54 -6.52
N LEU A 375 -4.42 28.73 -5.69
CA LEU A 375 -3.95 27.37 -5.38
C LEU A 375 -3.87 26.45 -6.62
N TYR A 376 -4.71 26.68 -7.63
CA TYR A 376 -4.70 25.95 -8.89
C TYR A 376 -3.56 26.36 -9.85
N MET A 377 -2.72 27.34 -9.49
CA MET A 377 -1.62 27.82 -10.31
C MET A 377 -0.53 26.76 -10.46
N GLU A 378 -0.15 26.47 -11.72
CA GLU A 378 1.04 25.70 -12.06
C GLU A 378 2.25 26.60 -12.27
N GLY A 379 2.91 26.98 -11.17
CA GLY A 379 4.12 27.81 -11.22
C GLY A 379 5.42 27.02 -11.33
N GLY A 380 5.41 25.72 -11.00
CA GLY A 380 6.63 24.91 -10.83
C GLY A 380 7.60 25.57 -9.86
N PHE A 381 7.57 25.24 -8.59
CA PHE A 381 8.36 25.90 -7.56
C PHE A 381 9.47 24.97 -7.06
N VAL A 382 10.68 25.51 -6.89
CA VAL A 382 11.82 24.77 -6.32
C VAL A 382 12.24 25.42 -5.03
N GLU A 383 12.34 24.62 -3.96
CA GLU A 383 12.77 25.08 -2.64
C GLU A 383 14.23 25.56 -2.63
N VAL A 384 14.49 26.67 -1.95
CA VAL A 384 15.84 27.20 -1.75
C VAL A 384 16.32 26.83 -0.36
N ILE A 385 17.31 25.95 -0.30
CA ILE A 385 17.95 25.55 0.95
C ILE A 385 19.11 26.50 1.26
N HIS A 386 19.00 27.25 2.35
CA HIS A 386 20.02 28.21 2.78
C HIS A 386 21.09 27.60 3.68
N ASP A 387 20.73 26.60 4.47
CA ASP A 387 21.65 25.96 5.39
C ASP A 387 22.49 24.88 4.69
N LYS A 388 23.73 24.69 5.18
CA LYS A 388 24.60 23.57 4.81
C LYS A 388 24.79 22.61 5.98
N LYS A 389 23.84 22.64 6.93
CA LYS A 389 23.94 21.88 8.17
C LYS A 389 23.79 20.39 7.89
N GLN A 390 24.32 19.60 8.80
CA GLN A 390 24.15 18.15 8.83
C GLN A 390 23.25 17.83 10.01
N TYR A 391 22.26 16.98 9.76
CA TYR A 391 21.23 16.64 10.73
C TYR A 391 21.21 15.13 11.00
N GLN A 392 20.88 14.74 12.22
CA GLN A 392 20.43 13.38 12.50
C GLN A 392 18.97 13.19 12.04
N ILE A 393 18.54 11.95 11.84
CA ILE A 393 17.17 11.68 11.39
C ILE A 393 16.12 12.16 12.42
N SER A 394 16.39 11.97 13.71
CA SER A 394 15.54 12.42 14.81
C SER A 394 15.38 13.95 14.83
N GLU A 395 16.48 14.68 14.57
CA GLU A 395 16.47 16.14 14.47
C GLU A 395 15.64 16.61 13.27
N LEU A 396 15.78 15.94 12.12
CA LEU A 396 15.01 16.26 10.91
C LEU A 396 13.51 16.12 11.15
N CYS A 397 13.08 14.97 11.69
CA CYS A 397 11.67 14.69 11.93
C CYS A 397 11.06 15.60 13.01
N ALA A 398 11.86 16.12 13.95
CA ALA A 398 11.37 17.07 14.95
C ALA A 398 11.25 18.52 14.43
N GLN A 399 12.16 18.92 13.53
CA GLN A 399 12.27 20.30 13.04
C GLN A 399 11.45 20.55 11.77
N PHE A 400 11.38 19.57 10.86
CA PHE A 400 10.78 19.73 9.53
C PHE A 400 9.53 18.87 9.37
N HIS A 401 8.57 19.34 8.57
CA HIS A 401 7.37 18.59 8.24
C HIS A 401 7.66 17.61 7.08
N LEU A 402 7.20 16.37 7.23
CA LEU A 402 7.26 15.35 6.19
C LEU A 402 6.11 15.57 5.18
N PRO A 403 6.27 15.24 3.88
CA PRO A 403 7.46 14.66 3.26
C PRO A 403 8.58 15.70 2.99
N PHE A 404 9.84 15.27 3.07
CA PHE A 404 11.00 16.13 2.93
C PHE A 404 12.19 15.46 2.21
N ASN A 405 12.92 16.22 1.38
CA ASN A 405 14.04 15.69 0.58
C ASN A 405 15.39 15.85 1.30
N VAL A 406 16.19 14.78 1.31
CA VAL A 406 17.50 14.73 1.95
C VAL A 406 18.51 13.93 1.12
N LYS A 407 19.79 13.99 1.53
CA LYS A 407 20.85 13.12 1.05
C LYS A 407 21.74 12.71 2.22
N VAL A 408 22.16 11.45 2.26
CA VAL A 408 23.17 10.99 3.22
C VAL A 408 24.49 11.68 2.92
N SER A 409 25.00 12.41 3.92
CA SER A 409 26.27 13.15 3.85
C SER A 409 27.40 12.43 4.57
N VAL A 410 27.08 11.71 5.65
CA VAL A 410 28.01 10.88 6.41
C VAL A 410 27.30 9.56 6.67
N ARG A 411 27.93 8.46 6.25
CA ARG A 411 27.41 7.10 6.49
C ARG A 411 27.43 6.76 7.98
N ASP A 412 26.55 5.85 8.40
CA ASP A 412 26.60 5.27 9.73
C ASP A 412 27.73 4.22 9.80
N LEU A 413 28.73 4.48 10.64
CA LEU A 413 29.87 3.57 10.84
C LEU A 413 29.55 2.38 11.75
N SER A 414 28.38 2.39 12.43
CA SER A 414 27.94 1.26 13.25
C SER A 414 27.31 0.13 12.43
N ILE A 415 27.00 0.40 11.16
CA ILE A 415 26.43 -0.56 10.22
C ILE A 415 27.54 -0.95 9.21
N ALA A 416 27.73 -2.26 9.00
CA ALA A 416 28.80 -2.76 8.12
C ALA A 416 28.60 -2.30 6.67
N GLU A 417 27.37 -2.42 6.16
CA GLU A 417 26.97 -2.00 4.82
C GLU A 417 25.82 -1.00 4.91
N ASP A 418 26.15 0.29 4.92
CA ASP A 418 25.15 1.37 4.90
C ASP A 418 24.61 1.58 3.47
N ILE A 419 23.47 0.93 3.18
CA ILE A 419 22.80 1.00 1.87
C ILE A 419 22.30 2.40 1.51
N LEU A 420 22.04 3.27 2.50
CA LEU A 420 21.56 4.62 2.25
C LEU A 420 22.68 5.54 1.78
N ALA A 421 23.93 5.27 2.19
CA ALA A 421 25.09 6.07 1.80
C ALA A 421 25.33 6.08 0.28
N ALA A 422 24.90 5.04 -0.43
CA ALA A 422 25.02 4.93 -1.89
C ALA A 422 23.90 5.66 -2.66
N THR A 423 22.87 6.17 -1.98
CA THR A 423 21.71 6.79 -2.64
C THR A 423 22.00 8.24 -3.09
N PRO A 424 21.50 8.67 -4.26
CA PRO A 424 21.74 10.02 -4.78
C PRO A 424 20.94 11.08 -4.00
N GLY A 425 19.78 10.68 -3.48
CA GLY A 425 18.86 11.46 -2.67
C GLY A 425 17.71 10.58 -2.19
N LEU A 426 17.11 10.95 -1.06
CA LEU A 426 16.01 10.27 -0.41
C LEU A 426 14.91 11.28 -0.12
N GLN A 427 13.67 10.90 -0.38
CA GLN A 427 12.49 11.59 0.14
C GLN A 427 12.09 10.86 1.41
N LEU A 428 12.19 11.53 2.55
CA LEU A 428 11.59 11.05 3.80
C LEU A 428 10.10 11.36 3.71
N GLU A 429 9.27 10.35 3.92
CA GLU A 429 7.87 10.42 3.53
C GLU A 429 6.94 10.52 4.72
N GLU A 430 7.03 9.59 5.65
CA GLU A 430 6.22 9.53 6.86
C GLU A 430 6.89 8.66 7.94
N ALA A 431 6.37 8.73 9.16
CA ALA A 431 6.81 7.89 10.27
C ALA A 431 5.79 6.77 10.47
N ILE A 432 6.23 5.53 10.26
CA ILE A 432 5.40 4.33 10.35
C ILE A 432 5.72 3.60 11.65
N THR A 433 4.71 3.10 12.33
CA THR A 433 4.88 2.30 13.55
C THR A 433 4.62 0.84 13.24
N ASP A 434 5.62 0.00 13.48
CA ASP A 434 5.57 -1.44 13.22
C ASP A 434 5.86 -2.25 14.49
N SER A 435 5.38 -3.50 14.50
CA SER A 435 5.66 -4.47 15.55
C SER A 435 6.93 -5.27 15.26
N TYR A 436 7.79 -5.39 16.27
CA TYR A 436 9.06 -6.12 16.20
C TYR A 436 9.19 -7.10 17.36
N LEU A 437 9.92 -8.18 17.12
CA LEU A 437 10.44 -9.08 18.14
C LEU A 437 11.93 -8.80 18.34
N LEU A 438 12.35 -8.68 19.60
CA LEU A 438 13.76 -8.58 19.96
C LEU A 438 14.31 -9.98 20.22
N ILE A 439 15.30 -10.40 19.44
CA ILE A 439 15.88 -11.74 19.54
C ILE A 439 17.40 -11.71 19.77
N SER A 440 17.94 -12.76 20.36
CA SER A 440 19.39 -12.99 20.43
C SER A 440 19.73 -14.47 20.17
N ASP A 441 21.01 -14.72 19.89
CA ASP A 441 21.54 -16.08 19.97
C ASP A 441 21.51 -16.56 21.43
N PHE A 442 21.16 -17.82 21.66
CA PHE A 442 21.24 -18.43 22.98
C PHE A 442 22.69 -18.47 23.51
N ALA A 443 23.68 -18.67 22.62
CA ALA A 443 25.09 -18.71 22.99
C ALA A 443 25.67 -17.30 23.25
N ASN A 444 25.07 -16.25 22.68
CA ASN A 444 25.52 -14.86 22.84
C ASN A 444 24.33 -13.91 23.07
N PRO A 445 23.80 -13.86 24.31
CA PRO A 445 22.60 -13.06 24.61
C PRO A 445 22.85 -11.55 24.66
N LYS A 446 24.10 -11.07 24.55
CA LYS A 446 24.42 -9.64 24.65
C LYS A 446 24.09 -8.84 23.39
N GLU A 447 24.01 -9.52 22.25
CA GLU A 447 23.79 -8.93 20.94
C GLU A 447 22.40 -9.29 20.45
N CYS A 448 21.54 -8.29 20.34
CA CYS A 448 20.15 -8.48 19.96
C CYS A 448 19.84 -7.90 18.59
N TRP A 449 18.87 -8.51 17.92
CA TRP A 449 18.44 -8.19 16.57
C TRP A 449 16.92 -8.00 16.56
N GLU A 450 16.45 -7.11 15.71
CA GLU A 450 15.03 -6.84 15.53
C GLU A 450 14.48 -7.67 14.37
N ILE A 451 13.39 -8.39 14.58
CA ILE A 451 12.65 -9.05 13.51
C ILE A 451 11.27 -8.39 13.37
N PRO A 452 10.95 -7.78 12.22
CA PRO A 452 9.61 -7.25 11.97
C PRO A 452 8.60 -8.36 11.74
N VAL A 453 7.51 -8.30 12.51
CA VAL A 453 6.44 -9.31 12.50
C VAL A 453 5.71 -9.36 11.15
N GLY A 454 5.41 -8.20 10.56
CA GLY A 454 4.59 -8.12 9.34
C GLY A 454 5.33 -8.42 8.03
N ARG A 455 6.66 -8.61 8.04
CA ARG A 455 7.49 -8.70 6.83
C ARG A 455 8.25 -10.02 6.68
N PHE A 456 8.52 -10.73 7.78
CA PHE A 456 9.19 -12.02 7.74
C PHE A 456 8.22 -13.12 8.15
N ASN A 457 8.35 -14.28 7.51
CA ASN A 457 7.70 -15.50 7.96
C ASN A 457 8.76 -16.33 8.69
N MET A 458 8.45 -16.74 9.91
CA MET A 458 9.36 -17.55 10.72
C MET A 458 8.51 -18.36 11.69
N THR A 459 8.85 -19.64 11.81
CA THR A 459 8.17 -20.58 12.69
C THR A 459 9.18 -21.19 13.65
N VAL A 460 8.85 -21.15 14.93
CA VAL A 460 9.71 -21.63 16.00
C VAL A 460 9.00 -22.65 16.87
N GLN A 461 9.79 -23.50 17.51
CA GLN A 461 9.32 -24.41 18.54
C GLN A 461 9.75 -23.89 19.91
N SER A 462 8.82 -23.75 20.85
CA SER A 462 9.18 -23.43 22.24
C SER A 462 9.92 -24.61 22.88
N VAL A 463 11.09 -24.32 23.47
CA VAL A 463 11.96 -25.34 24.11
C VAL A 463 11.94 -25.21 25.63
N SER A 464 11.92 -23.98 26.16
CA SER A 464 11.84 -23.71 27.61
C SER A 464 11.61 -22.21 27.89
N ASN A 465 11.23 -21.89 29.13
CA ASN A 465 11.14 -20.51 29.60
C ASN A 465 12.40 -20.18 30.42
N LEU A 466 13.06 -19.06 30.10
CA LEU A 466 14.15 -18.52 30.91
C LEU A 466 13.59 -17.65 32.03
N SER A 467 14.16 -17.75 33.23
CA SER A 467 13.87 -16.82 34.33
C SER A 467 14.48 -15.44 34.06
N GLN A 468 13.72 -14.40 34.39
CA GLN A 468 14.04 -12.99 34.16
C GLN A 468 15.38 -12.57 34.78
N ASP A 469 16.40 -12.43 33.96
CA ASP A 469 17.42 -11.41 34.15
C ASP A 469 17.47 -10.59 32.87
N THR A 470 17.36 -9.27 33.00
CA THR A 470 17.34 -8.33 31.88
C THR A 470 18.72 -7.68 31.75
N PRO A 471 19.69 -8.30 31.07
CA PRO A 471 20.95 -7.61 30.80
C PRO A 471 20.71 -6.42 29.87
N SER A 472 21.56 -5.40 29.95
CA SER A 472 21.58 -4.33 28.96
C SER A 472 22.04 -4.90 27.62
N PHE A 473 21.16 -4.89 26.62
CA PHE A 473 21.42 -5.45 25.30
C PHE A 473 22.01 -4.40 24.34
N LEU A 474 22.96 -4.81 23.49
CA LEU A 474 23.31 -4.05 22.31
C LEU A 474 22.34 -4.43 21.19
N VAL A 475 21.38 -3.55 20.90
CA VAL A 475 20.39 -3.78 19.84
C VAL A 475 20.96 -3.31 18.51
N ARG A 476 21.07 -4.23 17.55
CA ARG A 476 21.39 -3.92 16.15
C ARG A 476 20.12 -3.62 15.39
N THR A 477 19.85 -2.34 15.21
CA THR A 477 18.80 -1.84 14.33
C THR A 477 19.37 -1.71 12.91
N LEU A 478 18.82 -2.46 11.95
CA LEU A 478 19.24 -2.40 10.56
C LEU A 478 18.30 -1.50 9.75
N ILE A 479 18.85 -0.84 8.75
CA ILE A 479 18.05 -0.21 7.71
C ILE A 479 17.46 -1.33 6.85
N GLU A 480 16.16 -1.26 6.62
CA GLU A 480 15.48 -2.24 5.78
C GLU A 480 15.24 -1.67 4.38
N GLU A 481 15.56 -2.43 3.34
CA GLU A 481 15.10 -2.15 1.99
C GLU A 481 13.83 -2.98 1.75
N ILE A 482 12.72 -2.30 1.48
CA ILE A 482 11.42 -2.94 1.33
C ILE A 482 11.03 -3.02 -0.15
N THR A 483 10.25 -4.04 -0.49
CA THR A 483 9.73 -4.20 -1.84
C THR A 483 8.64 -3.17 -2.14
N GLU A 484 8.29 -3.02 -3.42
CA GLU A 484 7.24 -2.10 -3.85
C GLU A 484 5.85 -2.53 -3.31
N GLU A 485 5.63 -3.83 -3.17
CA GLU A 485 4.42 -4.40 -2.56
C GLU A 485 4.34 -4.05 -1.08
N GLN A 486 5.44 -4.21 -0.33
CA GLN A 486 5.50 -3.86 1.10
C GLN A 486 5.26 -2.37 1.30
N TYR A 487 5.89 -1.52 0.47
CA TYR A 487 5.66 -0.08 0.47
C TYR A 487 4.18 0.28 0.23
N TYR A 488 3.54 -0.35 -0.75
CA TYR A 488 2.13 -0.10 -1.05
C TYR A 488 1.21 -0.57 0.09
N MET A 489 1.46 -1.76 0.66
CA MET A 489 0.71 -2.27 1.81
C MET A 489 0.80 -1.32 3.00
N MET A 490 1.95 -0.72 3.24
CA MET A 490 2.11 0.25 4.33
C MET A 490 1.31 1.54 4.10
N ARG A 491 1.26 2.03 2.86
CA ARG A 491 0.62 3.32 2.53
C ARG A 491 -0.88 3.29 2.31
N ARG A 492 -1.40 2.20 1.76
CA ARG A 492 -2.82 2.07 1.42
C ARG A 492 -3.76 2.38 2.59
N TYR A 493 -3.28 2.16 3.81
CA TYR A 493 -4.08 2.27 5.03
C TYR A 493 -3.86 3.57 5.82
N GLU A 494 -2.85 4.38 5.47
CA GLU A 494 -2.52 5.64 6.17
C GLU A 494 -2.74 6.90 5.32
N SER A 495 -2.93 6.77 4.00
CA SER A 495 -3.19 7.92 3.14
C SER A 495 -4.54 8.55 3.42
N SER A 496 -4.52 9.52 4.34
CA SER A 496 -5.50 10.60 4.45
C SER A 496 -5.73 11.16 3.05
N PHE A 497 -7.00 11.24 2.64
CA PHE A 497 -7.46 11.81 1.39
C PHE A 497 -6.90 13.23 1.19
N LEU A 498 -5.71 13.37 0.63
CA LEU A 498 -5.26 14.64 0.07
C LEU A 498 -6.09 14.86 -1.18
N HIS A 499 -7.03 15.80 -1.08
CA HIS A 499 -7.87 16.17 -2.21
C HIS A 499 -6.97 16.61 -3.37
N PRO A 500 -7.31 16.24 -4.61
CA PRO A 500 -6.56 16.72 -5.76
C PRO A 500 -6.59 18.25 -5.79
N PRO A 501 -5.55 18.89 -6.37
CA PRO A 501 -5.50 20.35 -6.46
C PRO A 501 -6.81 20.88 -7.08
N PRO A 502 -7.32 22.03 -6.59
CA PRO A 502 -8.55 22.60 -7.10
C PRO A 502 -8.42 22.84 -8.60
N ARG A 503 -9.45 22.48 -9.37
CA ARG A 503 -9.44 22.71 -10.82
C ARG A 503 -9.54 24.20 -11.11
N PRO A 504 -8.84 24.73 -12.13
CA PRO A 504 -9.02 26.10 -12.58
C PRO A 504 -10.48 26.39 -12.94
N PRO A 505 -10.97 27.63 -12.76
CA PRO A 505 -12.29 28.03 -13.25
C PRO A 505 -12.43 27.72 -14.75
N LYS A 506 -13.56 27.14 -15.17
CA LYS A 506 -13.83 26.93 -16.60
C LYS A 506 -13.88 28.29 -17.30
N HIS A 507 -13.00 28.52 -18.26
CA HIS A 507 -13.14 29.65 -19.17
C HIS A 507 -14.38 29.43 -20.07
N PRO A 508 -15.20 30.46 -20.34
CA PRO A 508 -16.14 30.42 -21.43
C PRO A 508 -15.29 30.35 -22.71
N SER A 509 -15.61 29.39 -23.57
CA SER A 509 -14.99 29.28 -24.88
C SER A 509 -15.12 30.63 -25.58
N VAL A 510 -14.00 31.31 -25.81
CA VAL A 510 -13.94 32.36 -26.82
C VAL A 510 -14.33 31.66 -28.11
N GLU A 511 -15.52 31.95 -28.63
CA GLU A 511 -15.88 31.58 -29.99
C GLU A 511 -14.72 32.03 -30.87
N GLU A 512 -13.99 31.07 -31.44
CA GLU A 512 -13.09 31.35 -32.55
C GLU A 512 -13.94 31.99 -33.64
N THR A 513 -13.90 33.32 -33.71
CA THR A 513 -14.39 34.09 -34.83
C THR A 513 -13.63 33.59 -36.04
N LYS A 514 -14.22 32.60 -36.73
CA LYS A 514 -13.79 32.15 -38.05
C LYS A 514 -13.68 33.40 -38.91
N LEU A 515 -12.44 33.84 -39.15
CA LEU A 515 -12.11 34.76 -40.21
C LEU A 515 -12.52 34.08 -41.52
N THR A 516 -13.74 34.38 -41.95
CA THR A 516 -14.30 34.00 -43.24
C THR A 516 -13.44 34.65 -44.31
N LEU A 517 -12.48 33.89 -44.83
CA LEU A 517 -11.66 34.28 -45.97
C LEU A 517 -12.57 34.33 -47.20
N LEU A 518 -13.09 35.54 -47.46
CA LEU A 518 -13.89 35.90 -48.63
C LEU A 518 -13.11 35.52 -49.90
N LYS A 519 -13.56 34.46 -50.59
CA LYS A 519 -13.16 34.16 -51.96
C LYS A 519 -13.77 35.21 -52.89
N LEU A 520 -12.92 36.11 -53.39
CA LEU A 520 -13.24 36.98 -54.52
C LEU A 520 -13.02 36.19 -55.82
N ALA A 521 -14.05 36.13 -56.66
CA ALA A 521 -14.05 35.43 -57.94
C ALA A 521 -13.25 36.19 -59.01
N GLY A 522 -12.60 35.46 -59.93
CA GLY A 522 -11.91 36.05 -61.08
C GLY A 522 -11.39 35.06 -62.14
N LYS A 523 -12.30 34.63 -63.02
CA LYS A 523 -12.13 34.30 -64.47
C LYS A 523 -11.25 33.11 -64.96
N ARG A 524 -11.96 32.16 -65.59
CA ARG A 524 -11.77 31.48 -66.91
C ARG A 524 -10.35 31.35 -67.48
N THR A 525 -9.95 30.12 -67.86
CA THR A 525 -9.89 29.64 -69.27
C THR A 525 -9.47 28.16 -69.41
N VAL A 526 -10.29 27.42 -70.19
CA VAL A 526 -9.96 26.39 -71.21
C VAL A 526 -9.26 25.07 -70.80
N GLY A 527 -9.77 23.95 -71.36
CA GLY A 527 -9.45 22.58 -70.99
C GLY A 527 -8.63 21.73 -71.98
N LEU A 528 -8.30 20.53 -71.48
CA LEU A 528 -7.92 19.24 -72.13
C LEU A 528 -6.65 19.18 -73.01
N PRO A 529 -6.03 18.00 -73.26
CA PRO A 529 -6.40 16.63 -72.83
C PRO A 529 -5.25 15.74 -72.25
N LYS A 530 -5.65 14.51 -71.89
CA LYS A 530 -4.92 13.37 -71.33
C LYS A 530 -3.91 12.71 -72.31
N SER A 531 -2.94 11.96 -71.76
CA SER A 531 -2.37 10.73 -72.36
C SER A 531 -1.68 9.84 -71.31
N PRO A 532 -1.47 8.53 -71.58
CA PRO A 532 -1.72 7.45 -70.61
C PRO A 532 -0.47 6.70 -70.08
N LYS A 533 -0.74 5.81 -69.11
CA LYS A 533 0.09 4.74 -68.52
C LYS A 533 1.17 4.14 -69.43
N VAL A 534 2.33 3.84 -68.84
CA VAL A 534 3.14 2.65 -69.16
C VAL A 534 3.60 2.00 -67.86
N ARG A 535 3.31 0.70 -67.73
CA ARG A 535 3.94 -0.24 -66.79
C ARG A 535 5.32 -0.59 -67.33
N LEU A 536 6.32 -0.62 -66.46
CA LEU A 536 7.24 -1.74 -66.31
C LEU A 536 7.59 -1.85 -64.83
#